data_AF-A0A223PC44-F1
#
_entry.id   AF-A0A223PC44-F1
#
_cell.length_a   1.000
_cell.length_b   1.000
_cell.length_c   1.000
_cell.angle_alpha   90.00
_cell.angle_beta   90.00
_cell.angle_gamma   90.00
#
_symmetry.space_group_name_H-M   'P 1'
#
loop_
_entity.id
_entity.type
_entity.pdbx_description
1 polymer ?
#
loop_
_entity_poly.entity_id
_entity_poly.type
_entity_poly.pdbx_seq_one_letter_code
_entity_poly.pdbx_strand_id
1 'polypeptide(L)'
;MKKAALLGLFALGCMMASGASSAHTRFGVYIGGPLWIPPPAYYPAPVYYPPPVYVERQAPPVYVEQSPAPENYWYYCQESKGYYPYVQSCPSNWMKVVPNGPGGNQPPPQ
;
A
#
# COMPACT_ATOMS: atom_id res chain seq x y z
N MET A 1 -90.93 -20.16 76.05
CA MET A 1 -91.01 -20.46 74.60
C MET A 1 -90.94 -19.23 73.69
N LYS A 2 -91.60 -18.09 73.99
CA LYS A 2 -91.55 -16.86 73.16
C LYS A 2 -90.16 -16.24 72.92
N LYS A 3 -89.24 -16.31 73.90
CA LYS A 3 -87.89 -15.72 73.78
C LYS A 3 -87.00 -16.44 72.75
N ALA A 4 -87.15 -17.76 72.63
CA ALA A 4 -86.40 -18.55 71.65
C ALA A 4 -86.87 -18.27 70.21
N ALA A 5 -88.17 -18.04 70.01
CA ALA A 5 -88.73 -17.67 68.71
C ALA A 5 -88.24 -16.29 68.24
N LEU A 6 -88.17 -15.32 69.16
CA LEU A 6 -87.64 -13.98 68.85
C LEU A 6 -86.14 -14.01 68.50
N LEU A 7 -85.35 -14.80 69.22
CA LEU A 7 -83.93 -14.95 68.91
C LEU A 7 -83.70 -15.66 67.57
N GLY A 8 -84.51 -16.67 67.25
CA GLY A 8 -84.47 -17.35 65.95
C GLY A 8 -84.77 -16.41 64.78
N LEU A 9 -85.81 -15.57 64.92
CA LEU A 9 -86.17 -14.57 63.91
C LEU A 9 -85.09 -13.50 63.72
N PHE A 10 -84.46 -13.04 64.80
CA PHE A 10 -83.42 -12.03 64.72
C PHE A 10 -82.14 -12.58 64.05
N ALA A 11 -81.75 -13.82 64.38
CA ALA A 11 -80.62 -14.49 63.75
C ALA A 11 -80.86 -14.71 62.24
N LEU A 12 -82.07 -15.09 61.85
CA LEU A 12 -82.44 -15.25 60.44
C LEU A 12 -82.38 -13.90 59.69
N GLY A 13 -82.81 -12.81 60.33
CA GLY A 13 -82.79 -11.46 59.76
C GLY A 13 -81.36 -10.94 59.50
N CYS A 14 -80.43 -11.15 60.44
CA CYS A 14 -79.03 -10.73 60.27
C CYS A 14 -78.32 -11.48 59.13
N MET A 15 -78.69 -12.74 58.90
CA MET A 15 -78.06 -13.58 57.88
C MET A 15 -78.49 -13.17 56.45
N MET A 16 -79.69 -12.62 56.29
CA MET A 16 -80.20 -12.12 55.00
C MET A 16 -79.65 -10.74 54.61
N ALA A 17 -79.16 -9.95 55.57
CA ALA A 17 -78.60 -8.61 55.29
C ALA A 17 -77.15 -8.64 54.78
N SER A 18 -76.47 -9.78 54.84
CA SER A 18 -75.02 -9.88 54.57
C SER A 18 -74.65 -10.29 53.14
N GLY A 19 -75.63 -10.41 52.23
CA GLY A 19 -75.44 -11.09 50.95
C GLY A 19 -75.45 -10.20 49.71
N ALA A 20 -74.50 -9.26 49.55
CA ALA A 20 -74.07 -8.75 48.22
C ALA A 20 -72.90 -7.75 48.30
N SER A 21 -71.74 -8.14 48.84
CA SER A 21 -70.49 -7.41 48.60
C SER A 21 -69.84 -7.90 47.31
N SER A 22 -70.11 -7.22 46.19
CA SER A 22 -69.40 -7.48 44.92
C SER A 22 -68.01 -6.84 44.98
N ALA A 23 -66.98 -7.67 45.19
CA ALA A 23 -65.60 -7.25 45.09
C ALA A 23 -65.11 -7.40 43.64
N HIS A 24 -65.04 -6.30 42.89
CA HIS A 24 -64.40 -6.30 41.58
C HIS A 24 -62.90 -6.16 41.74
N THR A 25 -62.19 -7.29 41.69
CA THR A 25 -60.72 -7.29 41.67
C THR A 25 -60.23 -7.14 40.23
N ARG A 26 -59.57 -6.01 39.94
CA ARG A 26 -58.89 -5.78 38.66
C ARG A 26 -57.50 -6.38 38.77
N PHE A 27 -57.17 -7.32 37.89
CA PHE A 27 -55.80 -7.80 37.74
C PHE A 27 -55.24 -7.30 36.41
N GLY A 28 -54.11 -6.58 36.47
CA GLY A 28 -53.34 -6.18 35.31
C GLY A 28 -52.13 -7.09 35.18
N VAL A 29 -51.90 -7.64 33.99
CA VAL A 29 -50.67 -8.37 33.67
C VAL A 29 -49.75 -7.43 32.90
N TYR A 30 -48.71 -6.94 33.56
CA TYR A 30 -47.67 -6.15 32.92
C TYR A 30 -46.66 -7.10 32.30
N ILE A 31 -46.75 -7.30 30.98
CA ILE A 31 -45.76 -8.04 30.21
C ILE A 31 -44.80 -7.02 29.60
N GLY A 32 -43.71 -6.74 30.31
CA GLY A 32 -42.66 -5.84 29.87
C GLY A 32 -41.60 -5.69 30.94
N GLY A 33 -40.44 -6.30 30.73
CA GLY A 33 -39.22 -6.01 31.48
C GLY A 33 -38.34 -5.04 30.69
N PRO A 34 -37.34 -4.40 31.32
CA PRO A 34 -36.37 -3.57 30.61
C PRO A 34 -35.68 -4.40 29.52
N LEU A 35 -35.83 -3.97 28.25
CA LEU A 35 -35.14 -4.60 27.13
C LEU A 35 -33.69 -4.10 27.11
N TRP A 36 -32.80 -4.87 27.74
CA TRP A 36 -31.37 -4.61 27.65
C TRP A 36 -30.85 -5.13 26.31
N ILE A 37 -30.86 -4.25 25.31
CA ILE A 37 -30.32 -4.53 23.98
C ILE A 37 -28.85 -4.06 23.99
N PRO A 38 -27.88 -4.97 23.80
CA PRO A 38 -26.48 -4.56 23.72
C PRO A 38 -26.27 -3.67 22.48
N PRO A 39 -25.45 -2.61 22.59
CA PRO A 39 -25.14 -1.76 21.45
C PRO A 39 -24.43 -2.58 20.35
N PRO A 40 -24.62 -2.21 19.07
CA PRO A 40 -23.97 -2.90 17.96
C PRO A 40 -22.46 -2.78 18.08
N ALA A 41 -21.77 -3.93 18.01
CA ALA A 41 -20.32 -3.98 17.99
C ALA A 41 -19.80 -3.52 16.63
N TYR A 42 -19.10 -2.38 16.60
CA TYR A 42 -18.47 -1.87 15.39
C TYR A 42 -17.03 -2.39 15.32
N TYR A 43 -16.75 -3.27 14.37
CA TYR A 43 -15.39 -3.70 14.09
C TYR A 43 -14.78 -2.84 12.97
N PRO A 44 -13.54 -2.36 13.13
CA PRO A 44 -12.85 -1.68 12.05
C PRO A 44 -12.59 -2.68 10.92
N ALA A 45 -12.74 -2.20 9.68
CA ALA A 45 -12.42 -3.00 8.51
C ALA A 45 -10.92 -3.34 8.49
N PRO A 46 -10.54 -4.57 8.11
CA PRO A 46 -9.14 -4.94 8.00
C PRO A 46 -8.43 -4.09 6.93
N VAL A 47 -7.30 -3.49 7.31
CA VAL A 47 -6.46 -2.69 6.41
C VAL A 47 -5.47 -3.62 5.72
N TYR A 48 -5.57 -3.71 4.39
CA TYR A 48 -4.63 -4.48 3.57
C TYR A 48 -3.46 -3.59 3.14
N TYR A 49 -2.25 -3.97 3.53
CA TYR A 49 -1.03 -3.32 3.08
C TYR A 49 -0.46 -4.05 1.85
N PRO A 50 -0.13 -3.33 0.77
CA PRO A 50 0.55 -3.95 -0.36
C PRO A 50 1.96 -4.41 0.07
N PRO A 51 2.46 -5.52 -0.49
CA PRO A 51 3.82 -5.96 -0.23
C PRO A 51 4.84 -4.92 -0.72
N PRO A 52 6.00 -4.79 -0.05
CA PRO A 52 7.05 -3.90 -0.49
C PRO A 52 7.62 -4.34 -1.84
N VAL A 53 7.85 -3.39 -2.75
CA VAL A 53 8.52 -3.63 -4.03
C VAL A 53 10.02 -3.54 -3.83
N TYR A 54 10.72 -4.65 -4.06
CA TYR A 54 12.19 -4.68 -4.02
C TYR A 54 12.73 -4.30 -5.40
N VAL A 55 13.48 -3.20 -5.47
CA VAL A 55 14.23 -2.82 -6.68
C VAL A 55 15.57 -3.55 -6.63
N GLU A 56 15.76 -4.51 -7.53
CA GLU A 56 17.04 -5.18 -7.73
C GLU A 56 18.09 -4.10 -8.03
N ARG A 57 19.16 -4.05 -7.23
CA ARG A 57 20.24 -3.08 -7.42
C ARG A 57 20.94 -3.41 -8.74
N GLN A 58 20.93 -2.46 -9.69
CA GLN A 58 21.70 -2.58 -10.93
C GLN A 58 23.16 -2.93 -10.61
N ALA A 59 23.70 -3.92 -11.32
CA ALA A 59 25.09 -4.32 -11.18
C ALA A 59 26.00 -3.11 -11.42
N PRO A 60 27.10 -2.97 -10.64
CA PRO A 60 28.03 -1.88 -10.85
C PRO A 60 28.61 -1.95 -12.27
N PRO A 61 28.85 -0.80 -12.92
CA PRO A 61 29.45 -0.79 -14.24
C PRO A 61 30.80 -1.50 -14.17
N VAL A 62 30.94 -2.56 -14.98
CA VAL A 62 32.20 -3.29 -15.13
C VAL A 62 33.15 -2.37 -15.90
N TYR A 63 34.33 -2.14 -15.34
CA TYR A 63 35.39 -1.41 -16.05
C TYR A 63 35.83 -2.23 -17.26
N VAL A 64 35.62 -1.67 -18.45
CA VAL A 64 36.20 -2.18 -19.70
C VAL A 64 37.46 -1.37 -19.93
N GLU A 65 38.63 -2.03 -19.88
CA GLU A 65 39.88 -1.38 -20.22
C GLU A 65 39.87 -1.02 -21.71
N GLN A 66 39.81 0.28 -22.02
CA GLN A 66 39.93 0.77 -23.38
C GLN A 66 41.38 0.54 -23.83
N SER A 67 41.59 -0.47 -24.67
CA SER A 67 42.90 -0.68 -25.31
C SER A 67 43.31 0.60 -26.04
N PRO A 68 44.57 1.06 -25.91
CA PRO A 68 45.03 2.24 -26.64
C PRO A 68 44.79 2.04 -28.13
N ALA A 69 44.18 3.04 -28.77
CA ALA A 69 43.96 3.01 -30.21
C ALA A 69 45.30 2.75 -30.93
N PRO A 70 45.33 1.99 -32.04
CA PRO A 70 46.55 1.79 -32.79
C PRO A 70 47.11 3.16 -33.19
N GLU A 71 48.30 3.47 -32.68
CA GLU A 71 49.05 4.68 -33.02
C GLU A 71 49.44 4.61 -34.50
N ASN A 72 48.55 5.07 -35.38
CA ASN A 72 48.83 5.23 -36.80
C ASN A 72 49.70 6.49 -36.96
N TYR A 73 50.92 6.33 -37.48
CA TYR A 73 51.85 7.44 -37.69
C TYR A 73 51.90 7.85 -39.16
N TRP A 74 52.14 9.13 -39.41
CA TRP A 74 52.49 9.63 -40.74
C TRP A 74 53.99 9.85 -40.87
N TYR A 75 54.48 9.76 -42.10
CA TYR A 75 55.88 10.01 -42.43
C TYR A 75 55.96 11.24 -43.33
N TYR A 76 56.58 12.30 -42.83
CA TYR A 76 56.77 13.56 -43.52
C TYR A 76 58.19 13.69 -44.05
N CYS A 77 58.32 14.09 -45.32
CA CYS A 77 59.59 14.43 -45.93
C CYS A 77 59.77 15.95 -45.94
N GLN A 78 60.84 16.44 -45.30
CA GLN A 78 61.07 17.88 -45.18
C GLN A 78 61.51 18.53 -46.50
N GLU A 79 62.21 17.80 -47.37
CA GLU A 79 62.76 18.34 -48.62
C GLU A 79 61.70 18.49 -49.71
N SER A 80 60.85 17.47 -49.89
CA SER A 80 59.72 17.51 -50.83
C SER A 80 58.47 18.14 -50.23
N LYS A 81 58.48 18.46 -48.91
CA LYS A 81 57.37 19.03 -48.15
C LYS A 81 56.06 18.24 -48.30
N GLY A 82 56.14 16.92 -48.25
CA GLY A 82 55.00 16.05 -48.45
C GLY A 82 55.06 14.79 -47.58
N TYR A 83 53.94 14.07 -47.53
CA TYR A 83 53.79 12.86 -46.74
C TYR A 83 53.88 11.60 -47.62
N TYR A 84 54.33 10.49 -47.05
CA TYR A 84 54.16 9.17 -47.66
C TYR A 84 52.66 8.80 -47.68
N PRO A 85 52.09 8.22 -48.78
CA PRO A 85 52.73 7.72 -49.99
C PRO A 85 52.83 8.73 -51.16
N TYR A 86 52.40 9.98 -50.97
CA TYR A 86 52.43 11.00 -52.02
C TYR A 86 53.84 11.31 -52.49
N VAL A 87 54.79 11.25 -51.56
CA VAL A 87 56.22 11.27 -51.83
C VAL A 87 56.75 9.85 -51.67
N GLN A 88 57.27 9.25 -52.74
CA GLN A 88 57.76 7.86 -52.71
C GLN A 88 59.21 7.74 -52.21
N SER A 89 60.01 8.79 -52.39
CA SER A 89 61.41 8.83 -51.98
C SER A 89 61.69 10.17 -51.29
N CYS A 90 62.26 10.11 -50.08
CA CYS A 90 62.79 11.25 -49.38
C CYS A 90 64.33 11.14 -49.40
N PRO A 91 65.06 12.11 -49.97
CA PRO A 91 66.52 12.11 -49.93
C PRO A 91 67.05 12.26 -48.49
N SER A 92 66.29 12.95 -47.65
CA SER A 92 66.46 12.99 -46.19
C SER A 92 65.72 11.84 -45.47
N ASN A 93 65.96 11.71 -44.16
CA ASN A 93 65.24 10.76 -43.33
C ASN A 93 63.77 11.19 -43.15
N TRP A 94 62.86 10.22 -43.16
CA TRP A 94 61.44 10.46 -42.90
C TRP A 94 61.21 10.91 -41.45
N MET A 95 60.44 11.98 -41.27
CA MET A 95 60.01 12.45 -39.95
C MET A 95 58.67 11.83 -39.56
N LYS A 96 58.62 11.19 -38.39
CA LYS A 96 57.39 10.61 -37.84
C LYS A 96 56.51 11.70 -37.23
N VAL A 97 55.25 11.78 -37.66
CA VAL A 97 54.26 12.75 -37.19
C VAL A 97 53.04 12.01 -36.64
N VAL A 98 52.56 12.46 -35.48
CA VAL A 98 51.33 11.94 -34.85
C VAL A 98 50.12 12.65 -35.47
N PRO A 99 49.12 11.93 -36.01
CA PRO A 99 47.89 12.53 -36.50
C PRO A 99 47.13 13.22 -35.37
N ASN A 100 46.70 14.46 -35.57
CA ASN A 100 45.90 15.22 -34.59
C ASN A 100 44.40 14.84 -34.59
N GLY A 101 44.03 13.68 -35.17
CA GLY A 101 42.64 13.26 -35.36
C GLY A 101 42.16 12.26 -34.29
N PRO A 102 40.87 12.25 -33.94
CA PRO A 102 40.32 11.27 -33.00
C PRO A 102 40.54 9.85 -33.53
N GLY A 103 41.41 9.08 -32.87
CA GLY A 103 41.66 7.67 -33.15
C GLY A 103 42.69 7.36 -34.24
N GLY A 104 43.54 8.30 -34.65
CA GLY A 104 44.69 8.02 -35.55
C GLY A 104 44.34 7.60 -36.99
N ASN A 105 43.07 7.41 -37.33
CA ASN A 105 42.63 6.90 -38.64
C ASN A 105 42.48 7.98 -39.72
N GLN A 106 43.13 9.13 -39.56
CA GLN A 106 43.04 10.22 -40.54
C GLN A 106 44.10 10.02 -41.65
N PRO A 107 43.75 10.23 -42.93
CA PRO A 107 44.74 10.23 -44.01
C PRO A 107 45.72 11.41 -43.85
N PRO A 108 46.98 11.25 -44.28
CA PRO A 108 47.95 12.34 -44.24
C PRO A 108 47.49 13.52 -45.11
N PRO A 109 47.78 14.77 -44.70
CA PRO A 109 47.46 15.93 -45.51
C PRO A 109 48.30 15.93 -46.80
N GLN A 110 47.73 16.51 -47.87
CA GLN A 110 48.38 16.66 -49.17
C GLN A 110 49.27 17.90 -49.21
#